data_AF-A0A2E6I3V2-F1
#
_entry.id   AF-A0A2E6I3V2-F1
#
_cell.length_a   1.000
_cell.length_b   1.000
_cell.length_c   1.000
_cell.angle_alpha   90.00
_cell.angle_beta   90.00
_cell.angle_gamma   90.00
#
_symmetry.space_group_name_H-M   'P 1'
#
loop_
_entity.id
_entity.type
_entity.pdbx_description
1 polymer ?
#
loop_
_entity_poly.entity_id
_entity_poly.type
_entity_poly.pdbx_seq_one_letter_code
_entity_poly.pdbx_strand_id
1 'polypeptide(L)'
;MPDDQTSSGAQSPRVGGYLEFGFTAVTTATLIALTAGFGFVSILSIHVGFGLSVDAWWLSVLQAHGHAQLIGWLGLFIVGVSLYFVPRLTGVPLPRPTVVPLTVGLLFVGVVGQSVAGLGVDRGFGPSVIGASGVMTLVATVLYVGTALHVILRASEQRAALHIVCPLLAAALGYGVINAVVSVEAARAGQAVVDIAWNRNAVDVFFCFISYGNSTCDYGRLERWVASPKPRRVSTPHDPGCPIEGSSVGSNWRFTWPTAGWVWVPSWTFSPASSWRLVFRCRRTATLTVISTWPVSWRHFCSGWSRV
;
A
#
# COMPACT_ATOMS: atom_id res chain seq x y z
N MET A 1 9.97 -73.87 7.72
CA MET A 1 9.76 -72.81 6.71
C MET A 1 9.59 -71.53 7.50
N PRO A 2 10.54 -70.58 7.50
CA PRO A 2 10.38 -69.34 8.22
C PRO A 2 9.56 -68.35 7.37
N ASP A 3 8.52 -67.79 7.99
CA ASP A 3 7.69 -66.72 7.42
C ASP A 3 8.51 -65.44 7.30
N ASP A 4 8.81 -65.07 6.07
CA ASP A 4 9.45 -63.80 5.71
C ASP A 4 8.41 -62.68 5.83
N GLN A 5 8.41 -62.01 6.99
CA GLN A 5 7.68 -60.76 7.21
C GLN A 5 8.33 -59.66 6.38
N THR A 6 7.92 -59.60 5.11
CA THR A 6 8.11 -58.44 4.25
C THR A 6 7.29 -57.28 4.82
N SER A 7 7.95 -56.51 5.68
CA SER A 7 7.50 -55.21 6.14
C SER A 7 7.27 -54.31 4.92
N SER A 8 6.02 -54.27 4.48
CA SER A 8 5.51 -53.26 3.55
C SER A 8 5.59 -51.91 4.25
N GLY A 9 6.76 -51.29 4.14
CA GLY A 9 6.98 -49.90 4.52
C GLY A 9 6.01 -49.04 3.73
N ALA A 10 4.86 -48.76 4.35
CA ALA A 10 3.90 -47.80 3.87
C ALA A 10 4.65 -46.49 3.66
N GLN A 11 4.94 -46.18 2.40
CA GLN A 11 5.45 -44.87 2.02
C GLN A 11 4.39 -43.86 2.45
N SER A 12 4.66 -43.17 3.55
CA SER A 12 3.90 -42.01 3.99
C SER A 12 3.72 -41.13 2.75
N PRO A 13 2.48 -40.85 2.31
CA PRO A 13 2.25 -40.02 1.14
C PRO A 13 2.96 -38.70 1.43
N ARG A 14 3.94 -38.36 0.58
CA ARG A 14 4.72 -37.12 0.74
C ARG A 14 3.72 -35.99 0.92
N VAL A 15 3.63 -35.47 2.14
CA VAL A 15 2.95 -34.23 2.48
C VAL A 15 3.82 -33.10 1.94
N GLY A 16 4.05 -33.09 0.63
CA GLY A 16 4.94 -32.19 -0.07
C GLY A 16 4.13 -31.44 -1.11
N GLY A 17 3.90 -30.14 -0.87
CA GLY A 17 3.43 -29.25 -1.93
C GLY A 17 2.53 -28.10 -1.51
N TYR A 18 2.00 -28.07 -0.28
CA TYR A 18 0.96 -27.09 0.08
C TYR A 18 1.38 -25.94 1.01
N LEU A 19 2.54 -26.03 1.70
CA LEU A 19 2.79 -25.24 2.93
C LEU A 19 3.81 -24.09 2.86
N GLU A 20 4.82 -24.09 1.98
CA GLU A 20 5.83 -23.01 2.01
C GLU A 20 5.46 -21.77 1.18
N PHE A 21 4.46 -21.90 0.33
CA PHE A 21 4.32 -21.05 -0.83
C PHE A 21 3.71 -19.66 -0.57
N GLY A 22 2.68 -19.57 0.28
CA GLY A 22 2.11 -18.28 0.69
C GLY A 22 3.07 -17.49 1.57
N PHE A 23 3.91 -18.19 2.33
CA PHE A 23 4.87 -17.59 3.24
C PHE A 23 5.92 -16.78 2.49
N THR A 24 6.45 -17.28 1.37
CA THR A 24 7.44 -16.53 0.57
C THR A 24 6.87 -15.22 0.05
N ALA A 25 5.71 -15.23 -0.62
CA ALA A 25 5.13 -14.01 -1.20
C ALA A 25 4.79 -12.96 -0.12
N VAL A 26 4.18 -13.39 0.99
CA VAL A 26 3.83 -12.49 2.11
C VAL A 26 5.07 -11.95 2.82
N THR A 27 6.10 -12.79 3.01
CA THR A 27 7.38 -12.35 3.60
C THR A 27 8.07 -11.34 2.69
N THR A 28 8.18 -11.63 1.39
CA THR A 28 8.74 -10.70 0.40
C THR A 28 7.97 -9.38 0.37
N ALA A 29 6.64 -9.42 0.38
CA ALA A 29 5.79 -8.23 0.43
C ALA A 29 6.06 -7.38 1.69
N THR A 30 6.18 -8.04 2.84
CA THR A 30 6.46 -7.37 4.13
C THR A 30 7.84 -6.75 4.14
N LEU A 31 8.86 -7.45 3.62
CA LEU A 31 10.22 -6.93 3.50
C LEU A 31 10.25 -5.71 2.58
N ILE A 32 9.57 -5.74 1.43
CA ILE A 32 9.47 -4.59 0.53
C ILE A 32 8.77 -3.41 1.23
N ALA A 33 7.67 -3.66 1.93
CA ALA A 33 6.94 -2.64 2.68
C ALA A 33 7.83 -1.93 3.70
N LEU A 34 8.60 -2.68 4.49
CA LEU A 34 9.48 -2.13 5.52
C LEU A 34 10.70 -1.40 4.95
N THR A 35 11.23 -1.87 3.82
CA THR A 35 12.43 -1.30 3.20
C THR A 35 12.08 -0.20 2.19
N ALA A 36 11.84 -0.53 0.93
CA ALA A 36 11.54 0.43 -0.13
C ALA A 36 10.22 1.19 0.12
N GLY A 37 9.26 0.60 0.83
CA GLY A 37 8.06 1.31 1.27
C GLY A 37 8.36 2.37 2.33
N PHE A 38 8.48 1.98 3.59
CA PHE A 38 8.64 2.90 4.72
C PHE A 38 10.00 3.60 4.76
N GLY A 39 11.07 2.92 4.34
CA GLY A 39 12.41 3.51 4.29
C GLY A 39 12.49 4.68 3.31
N PHE A 40 12.01 4.53 2.07
CA PHE A 40 12.03 5.64 1.10
C PHE A 40 11.16 6.81 1.54
N VAL A 41 9.92 6.58 2.00
CA VAL A 41 9.07 7.70 2.47
C VAL A 41 9.62 8.38 3.72
N SER A 42 10.37 7.66 4.57
CA SER A 42 11.05 8.28 5.71
C SER A 42 12.14 9.23 5.25
N ILE A 43 12.98 8.81 4.29
CA ILE A 43 14.00 9.67 3.66
C ILE A 43 13.35 10.89 3.02
N LEU A 44 12.25 10.68 2.28
CA LEU A 44 11.50 11.77 1.67
C LEU A 44 11.02 12.76 2.76
N SER A 45 10.30 12.25 3.76
CA SER A 45 9.73 13.07 4.85
C SER A 45 10.78 13.86 5.61
N ILE A 46 11.98 13.32 5.80
CA ILE A 46 13.11 14.03 6.42
C ILE A 46 13.51 15.26 5.60
N HIS A 47 13.65 15.15 4.28
CA HIS A 47 14.06 16.33 3.49
C HIS A 47 13.00 17.43 3.52
N VAL A 48 11.73 17.06 3.41
CA VAL A 48 10.63 18.04 3.51
C VAL A 48 10.54 18.64 4.91
N GLY A 49 10.62 17.81 5.95
CA GLY A 49 10.47 18.23 7.35
C GLY A 49 11.61 19.12 7.85
N PHE A 50 12.82 18.91 7.36
CA PHE A 50 14.00 19.69 7.74
C PHE A 50 14.42 20.74 6.69
N GLY A 51 13.67 20.89 5.60
CA GLY A 51 13.97 21.86 4.54
C GLY A 51 15.28 21.57 3.80
N LEU A 52 15.65 20.29 3.65
CA LEU A 52 16.79 19.87 2.84
C LEU A 52 16.44 19.99 1.34
N SER A 53 17.47 20.05 0.48
CA SER A 53 17.26 20.18 -0.97
C SER A 53 16.51 18.98 -1.54
N VAL A 54 15.54 19.27 -2.41
CA VAL A 54 14.80 18.26 -3.18
C VAL A 54 15.25 18.37 -4.63
N ASP A 55 16.19 17.50 -5.02
CA ASP A 55 16.81 17.51 -6.35
C ASP A 55 16.19 16.44 -7.27
N ALA A 56 16.79 16.20 -8.43
CA ALA A 56 16.27 15.26 -9.43
C ALA A 56 16.07 13.81 -8.90
N TRP A 57 16.84 13.39 -7.90
CA TRP A 57 16.71 12.07 -7.26
C TRP A 57 15.39 11.91 -6.49
N TRP A 58 14.81 13.02 -6.01
CA TRP A 58 13.59 13.03 -5.21
C TRP A 58 12.43 12.34 -5.93
N LEU A 59 12.24 12.68 -7.21
CA LEU A 59 11.15 12.13 -8.01
C LEU A 59 11.34 10.63 -8.24
N SER A 60 12.56 10.18 -8.49
CA SER A 60 12.88 8.76 -8.64
C SER A 60 12.56 7.98 -7.36
N VAL A 61 12.93 8.50 -6.19
CA VAL A 61 12.65 7.85 -4.90
C VAL A 61 11.16 7.87 -4.57
N LEU A 62 10.44 8.95 -4.89
CA LEU A 62 8.99 9.04 -4.73
C LEU A 62 8.26 7.99 -5.57
N GLN A 63 8.68 7.78 -6.82
CA GLN A 63 8.10 6.76 -7.70
C GLN A 63 8.45 5.35 -7.25
N ALA A 64 9.72 5.13 -6.88
CA ALA A 64 10.18 3.85 -6.31
C ALA A 64 9.36 3.48 -5.07
N HIS A 65 9.13 4.44 -4.17
CA HIS A 65 8.28 4.26 -2.99
C HIS A 65 6.86 3.84 -3.36
N GLY A 66 6.21 4.60 -4.26
CA GLY A 66 4.83 4.32 -4.68
C GLY A 66 4.70 2.95 -5.32
N HIS A 67 5.63 2.57 -6.20
CA HIS A 67 5.64 1.27 -6.86
C HIS A 67 5.92 0.13 -5.87
N ALA A 68 6.84 0.32 -4.93
CA ALA A 68 7.13 -0.63 -3.87
C ALA A 68 5.92 -0.87 -2.97
N GLN A 69 5.15 0.17 -2.61
CA GLN A 69 3.95 0.00 -1.79
C GLN A 69 2.79 -0.66 -2.56
N LEU A 70 2.53 -0.20 -3.79
CA LEU A 70 1.37 -0.67 -4.55
C LEU A 70 1.56 -2.08 -5.11
N ILE A 71 2.69 -2.34 -5.78
CA ILE A 71 2.94 -3.63 -6.44
C ILE A 71 3.78 -4.55 -5.55
N GLY A 72 4.81 -3.98 -4.91
CA GLY A 72 5.72 -4.73 -4.07
C GLY A 72 5.14 -5.22 -2.74
N TRP A 73 4.34 -4.40 -2.07
CA TRP A 73 3.67 -4.81 -0.83
C TRP A 73 2.26 -5.29 -1.12
N LEU A 74 1.35 -4.40 -1.49
CA LEU A 74 -0.08 -4.73 -1.60
C LEU A 74 -0.32 -5.79 -2.69
N GLY A 75 0.26 -5.61 -3.88
CA GLY A 75 0.14 -6.56 -4.99
C GLY A 75 0.65 -7.96 -4.64
N LEU A 76 1.91 -8.10 -4.22
CA LEU A 76 2.48 -9.39 -3.81
C LEU A 76 1.74 -10.02 -2.62
N PHE A 77 1.27 -9.23 -1.66
CA PHE A 77 0.44 -9.72 -0.55
C PHE A 77 -0.88 -10.31 -1.05
N ILE A 78 -1.60 -9.60 -1.93
CA ILE A 78 -2.83 -10.09 -2.56
C ILE A 78 -2.58 -11.37 -3.34
N VAL A 79 -1.52 -11.42 -4.16
CA VAL A 79 -1.16 -12.62 -4.92
C VAL A 79 -0.90 -13.81 -3.99
N GLY A 80 -0.08 -13.63 -2.96
CA GLY A 80 0.27 -14.68 -2.01
C GLY A 80 -0.94 -15.20 -1.23
N VAL A 81 -1.75 -14.30 -0.68
CA VAL A 81 -2.95 -14.65 0.10
C VAL A 81 -4.01 -15.28 -0.81
N SER A 82 -4.33 -14.68 -1.95
CA SER A 82 -5.41 -15.18 -2.82
C SER A 82 -5.08 -16.55 -3.42
N LEU A 83 -3.85 -16.77 -3.91
CA LEU A 83 -3.47 -18.06 -4.48
C LEU A 83 -3.26 -19.14 -3.42
N TYR A 84 -3.15 -18.77 -2.14
CA TYR A 84 -3.19 -19.70 -1.03
C TYR A 84 -4.63 -20.06 -0.63
N PHE A 85 -5.50 -19.07 -0.41
CA PHE A 85 -6.83 -19.30 0.14
C PHE A 85 -7.88 -19.70 -0.90
N VAL A 86 -7.92 -19.06 -2.08
CA VAL A 86 -8.98 -19.27 -3.07
C VAL A 86 -9.08 -20.74 -3.53
N PRO A 87 -7.97 -21.44 -3.85
CA PRO A 87 -8.04 -22.87 -4.21
C PRO A 87 -8.61 -23.75 -3.09
N ARG A 88 -8.34 -23.41 -1.82
CA ARG A 88 -8.81 -24.16 -0.64
C ARG A 88 -10.28 -23.91 -0.36
N LEU A 89 -10.73 -22.66 -0.49
CA LEU A 89 -12.13 -22.28 -0.28
C LEU A 89 -13.04 -22.83 -1.38
N THR A 90 -12.54 -22.94 -2.61
CA THR A 90 -13.29 -23.43 -3.77
C THR A 90 -13.19 -24.95 -3.93
N GLY A 91 -12.23 -25.61 -3.27
CA GLY A 91 -11.89 -27.01 -3.52
C GLY A 91 -11.27 -27.27 -4.91
N VAL A 92 -11.01 -26.22 -5.69
CA VAL A 92 -10.42 -26.31 -7.03
C VAL A 92 -8.90 -26.16 -6.92
N PRO A 93 -8.10 -27.18 -7.29
CA PRO A 93 -6.65 -27.08 -7.23
C PRO A 93 -6.10 -26.07 -8.25
N LEU A 94 -4.92 -25.51 -7.96
CA LEU A 94 -4.20 -24.68 -8.94
C LEU A 94 -3.83 -25.52 -10.17
N PRO A 95 -4.06 -25.04 -11.40
CA PRO A 95 -3.79 -25.81 -12.61
C PRO A 95 -2.30 -26.11 -12.81
N ARG A 96 -1.43 -25.18 -12.42
CA ARG A 96 0.03 -25.29 -12.51
C ARG A 96 0.67 -24.57 -11.32
N PRO A 97 0.95 -25.26 -10.20
CA PRO A 97 1.53 -24.65 -9.00
C PRO A 97 2.87 -23.94 -9.26
N THR A 98 3.63 -24.38 -10.26
CA THR A 98 4.91 -23.78 -10.68
C THR A 98 4.80 -22.38 -11.27
N VAL A 99 3.62 -21.98 -11.77
CA VAL A 99 3.39 -20.64 -12.33
C VAL A 99 3.58 -19.56 -11.27
N VAL A 100 3.31 -19.88 -10.01
CA VAL A 100 3.24 -18.83 -9.02
C VAL A 100 4.59 -18.40 -8.43
N PRO A 101 5.57 -19.27 -8.11
CA PRO A 101 6.91 -18.77 -7.81
C PRO A 101 7.48 -17.93 -8.97
N LEU A 102 7.13 -18.25 -10.22
CA LEU A 102 7.44 -17.41 -11.38
C LEU A 102 6.71 -16.05 -11.31
N THR A 103 5.41 -16.01 -11.03
CA THR A 103 4.65 -14.76 -10.83
C THR A 103 5.26 -13.90 -9.73
N VAL A 104 5.58 -14.48 -8.57
CA VAL A 104 6.19 -13.79 -7.43
C VAL A 104 7.58 -13.27 -7.80
N GLY A 105 8.39 -14.08 -8.46
CA GLY A 105 9.73 -13.69 -8.93
C GLY A 105 9.68 -12.55 -9.93
N LEU A 106 8.78 -12.59 -10.90
CA LEU A 106 8.60 -11.52 -11.90
C LEU A 106 8.13 -10.20 -11.26
N LEU A 107 7.18 -10.26 -10.31
CA LEU A 107 6.76 -9.07 -9.56
C LEU A 107 7.92 -8.50 -8.73
N PHE A 108 8.66 -9.36 -8.04
CA PHE A 108 9.80 -8.94 -7.24
C PHE A 108 10.87 -8.25 -8.10
N VAL A 109 11.30 -8.87 -9.20
CA VAL A 109 12.29 -8.29 -10.12
C VAL A 109 11.76 -7.01 -10.75
N GLY A 110 10.49 -6.97 -11.15
CA GLY A 110 9.86 -5.76 -11.68
C GLY A 110 9.93 -4.59 -10.70
N VAL A 111 9.55 -4.82 -9.45
CA VAL A 111 9.57 -3.81 -8.37
C VAL A 111 10.98 -3.35 -8.04
N VAL A 112 11.93 -4.29 -7.93
CA VAL A 112 13.34 -3.95 -7.67
C VAL A 112 13.90 -3.13 -8.81
N GLY A 113 13.67 -3.52 -10.07
CA GLY A 113 14.16 -2.79 -11.22
C GLY A 113 13.58 -1.37 -11.31
N GLN A 114 12.28 -1.18 -11.05
CA GLN A 114 11.67 0.16 -10.92
C GLN A 114 12.33 0.97 -9.80
N SER A 115 12.65 0.33 -8.66
CA SER A 115 13.27 1.01 -7.53
C SER A 115 14.71 1.49 -7.80
N VAL A 116 15.44 0.80 -8.68
CA VAL A 116 16.84 1.12 -8.99
C VAL A 116 17.03 1.82 -10.34
N ALA A 117 16.00 1.93 -11.18
CA ALA A 117 16.09 2.55 -12.50
C ALA A 117 16.66 3.97 -12.43
N GLY A 118 16.24 4.76 -11.43
CA GLY A 118 16.75 6.12 -11.21
C GLY A 118 18.26 6.19 -10.93
N LEU A 119 18.86 5.14 -10.35
CA LEU A 119 20.32 5.07 -10.12
C LEU A 119 21.09 4.84 -11.43
N GLY A 120 20.39 4.38 -12.48
CA GLY A 120 20.97 4.01 -13.76
C GLY A 120 20.96 5.09 -14.82
N VAL A 121 20.38 6.27 -14.56
CA VAL A 121 20.27 7.37 -15.54
C VAL A 121 21.66 7.78 -16.02
N ASP A 122 22.52 8.21 -15.10
CA ASP A 122 23.87 8.67 -15.42
C ASP A 122 24.78 7.55 -15.92
N ARG A 123 24.37 6.30 -15.70
CA ARG A 123 25.09 5.08 -16.11
C ARG A 123 24.55 4.48 -17.42
N GLY A 124 23.54 5.10 -18.04
CA GLY A 124 22.96 4.71 -19.32
C GLY A 124 22.05 3.47 -19.30
N PHE A 125 21.88 2.77 -18.17
CA PHE A 125 21.04 1.57 -18.10
C PHE A 125 19.63 1.82 -17.56
N GLY A 126 19.40 2.97 -16.92
CA GLY A 126 18.12 3.32 -16.28
C GLY A 126 16.90 3.17 -17.19
N PRO A 127 16.91 3.71 -18.43
CA PRO A 127 15.80 3.59 -19.37
C PRO A 127 15.44 2.14 -19.70
N SER A 128 16.43 1.30 -20.00
CA SER A 128 16.19 -0.12 -20.30
C SER A 128 15.63 -0.87 -19.09
N VAL A 129 16.12 -0.56 -17.89
CA VAL A 129 15.65 -1.19 -16.64
C VAL A 129 14.19 -0.83 -16.37
N ILE A 130 13.78 0.44 -16.48
CA ILE A 130 12.39 0.82 -16.21
C ILE A 130 11.43 0.15 -17.21
N GLY A 131 11.79 0.11 -18.49
CA GLY A 131 10.99 -0.55 -19.53
C GLY A 131 10.85 -2.06 -19.28
N ALA A 132 11.97 -2.74 -19.00
CA ALA A 132 11.96 -4.17 -18.70
C ALA A 132 11.14 -4.49 -17.44
N SER A 133 11.28 -3.70 -16.37
CA SER A 133 10.48 -3.82 -15.16
C SER A 133 8.99 -3.71 -15.41
N GLY A 134 8.57 -2.74 -16.21
CA GLY A 134 7.16 -2.57 -16.58
C GLY A 134 6.58 -3.80 -17.27
N VAL A 135 7.32 -4.37 -18.22
CA VAL A 135 6.94 -5.59 -18.95
C VAL A 135 6.88 -6.80 -18.02
N MET A 136 7.89 -6.99 -17.16
CA MET A 136 7.91 -8.10 -16.19
C MET A 136 6.71 -8.05 -15.25
N THR A 137 6.36 -6.86 -14.73
CA THR A 137 5.18 -6.66 -13.89
C THR A 137 3.90 -7.01 -14.64
N LEU A 138 3.75 -6.61 -15.91
CA LEU A 138 2.58 -6.99 -16.72
C LEU A 138 2.50 -8.51 -16.93
N VAL A 139 3.60 -9.16 -17.32
CA VAL A 139 3.63 -10.62 -17.50
C VAL A 139 3.21 -11.32 -16.21
N ALA A 140 3.73 -10.88 -15.06
CA ALA A 140 3.36 -11.43 -13.76
C ALA A 140 1.86 -11.24 -13.46
N THR A 141 1.32 -10.06 -13.73
CA THR A 141 -0.11 -9.77 -13.56
C THR A 141 -0.99 -10.65 -14.46
N VAL A 142 -0.61 -10.87 -15.72
CA VAL A 142 -1.33 -11.77 -16.63
C VAL A 142 -1.32 -13.20 -16.10
N LEU A 143 -0.17 -13.70 -15.63
CA LEU A 143 -0.06 -15.03 -15.02
C LEU A 143 -0.94 -15.15 -13.77
N TYR A 144 -0.95 -14.13 -12.92
CA TYR A 144 -1.80 -14.08 -11.73
C TYR A 144 -3.29 -14.11 -12.09
N VAL A 145 -3.74 -13.18 -12.93
CA VAL A 145 -5.15 -13.05 -13.33
C VAL A 145 -5.63 -14.32 -14.04
N GLY A 146 -4.82 -14.87 -14.95
CA GLY A 146 -5.15 -16.13 -15.63
C GLY A 146 -5.29 -17.31 -14.67
N THR A 147 -4.40 -17.42 -13.68
CA THR A 147 -4.45 -18.47 -12.66
C THR A 147 -5.67 -18.29 -11.74
N ALA A 148 -5.94 -17.07 -11.27
CA ALA A 148 -7.08 -16.77 -10.42
C ALA A 148 -8.41 -17.03 -11.15
N LEU A 149 -8.56 -16.55 -12.38
CA LEU A 149 -9.76 -16.79 -13.20
C LEU A 149 -9.96 -18.29 -13.46
N HIS A 150 -8.90 -19.04 -13.74
CA HIS A 150 -9.03 -20.49 -13.94
C HIS A 150 -9.64 -21.19 -12.73
N VAL A 151 -9.17 -20.87 -11.51
CA VAL A 151 -9.68 -21.45 -10.27
C VAL A 151 -11.13 -21.05 -10.05
N ILE A 152 -11.43 -19.76 -10.16
CA ILE A 152 -12.78 -19.25 -9.83
C ILE A 152 -13.81 -19.71 -10.86
N LEU A 153 -13.49 -19.72 -12.16
CA LEU A 153 -14.42 -20.16 -13.21
C LEU A 153 -14.79 -21.65 -13.11
N ARG A 154 -13.93 -22.46 -12.47
CA ARG A 154 -14.20 -23.88 -12.18
C ARG A 154 -14.94 -24.11 -10.87
N ALA A 155 -15.05 -23.11 -10.00
CA ALA A 155 -15.79 -23.16 -8.76
C ALA A 155 -17.28 -22.89 -9.03
N SER A 156 -18.04 -23.92 -9.40
CA SER A 156 -19.46 -23.81 -9.81
C SER A 156 -20.36 -23.14 -8.76
N GLU A 157 -20.10 -23.38 -7.48
CA GLU A 157 -20.94 -22.90 -6.37
C GLU A 157 -20.65 -21.45 -5.96
N GLN A 158 -19.52 -20.87 -6.39
CA GLN A 158 -19.08 -19.54 -5.95
C GLN A 158 -19.21 -18.46 -7.03
N ARG A 159 -20.08 -18.67 -8.03
CA ARG A 159 -20.26 -17.72 -9.14
C ARG A 159 -20.73 -16.33 -8.69
N ALA A 160 -21.43 -16.22 -7.58
CA ALA A 160 -21.80 -14.92 -7.01
C ALA A 160 -20.57 -14.08 -6.61
N ALA A 161 -19.47 -14.72 -6.17
CA ALA A 161 -18.24 -14.05 -5.81
C ALA A 161 -17.48 -13.47 -7.02
N LEU A 162 -17.74 -13.98 -8.24
CA LEU A 162 -17.14 -13.43 -9.47
C LEU A 162 -17.50 -11.96 -9.68
N HIS A 163 -18.72 -11.54 -9.35
CA HIS A 163 -19.13 -10.14 -9.52
C HIS A 163 -18.31 -9.17 -8.66
N ILE A 164 -17.78 -9.64 -7.52
CA ILE A 164 -16.93 -8.85 -6.63
C ILE A 164 -15.46 -8.91 -7.09
N VAL A 165 -15.00 -10.08 -7.52
CA VAL A 165 -13.56 -10.32 -7.81
C VAL A 165 -13.18 -9.91 -9.24
N CYS A 166 -14.05 -10.12 -10.23
CA CYS A 166 -13.79 -9.76 -11.63
C CYS A 166 -13.40 -8.28 -11.83
N PRO A 167 -14.08 -7.28 -11.25
CA PRO A 167 -13.65 -5.89 -11.42
C PRO A 167 -12.27 -5.64 -10.78
N LEU A 168 -11.92 -6.33 -9.68
CA LEU A 168 -10.59 -6.22 -9.06
C LEU A 168 -9.49 -6.82 -9.95
N LEU A 169 -9.75 -7.99 -10.55
CA LEU A 169 -8.82 -8.61 -11.50
C LEU A 169 -8.67 -7.77 -12.78
N ALA A 170 -9.76 -7.17 -13.26
CA ALA A 170 -9.74 -6.26 -14.39
C ALA A 170 -8.95 -4.98 -14.07
N ALA A 171 -9.13 -4.40 -12.88
CA ALA A 171 -8.36 -3.26 -12.41
C ALA A 171 -6.86 -3.59 -12.29
N ALA A 172 -6.52 -4.76 -11.74
CA ALA A 172 -5.13 -5.23 -11.66
C ALA A 172 -4.49 -5.35 -13.05
N LEU A 173 -5.20 -5.96 -14.01
CA LEU A 173 -4.74 -6.09 -15.39
C LEU A 173 -4.60 -4.72 -16.07
N GLY A 174 -5.59 -3.85 -15.92
CA GLY A 174 -5.57 -2.49 -16.46
C GLY A 174 -4.38 -1.68 -15.94
N TYR A 175 -4.13 -1.73 -14.63
CA TYR A 175 -2.95 -1.12 -14.04
C TYR A 175 -1.65 -1.72 -14.61
N GLY A 176 -1.57 -3.05 -14.71
CA GLY A 176 -0.40 -3.73 -15.29
C GLY A 176 -0.09 -3.27 -16.72
N VAL A 177 -1.11 -3.13 -17.56
CA VAL A 177 -0.98 -2.64 -18.94
C VAL A 177 -0.51 -1.19 -18.96
N ILE A 178 -1.16 -0.30 -18.20
CA ILE A 178 -0.79 1.12 -18.14
C ILE A 178 0.65 1.26 -17.65
N ASN A 179 1.03 0.57 -16.57
CA ASN A 179 2.38 0.59 -16.04
C ASN A 179 3.41 0.13 -17.09
N ALA A 180 3.16 -0.97 -17.81
CA ALA A 180 4.07 -1.42 -18.85
C ALA A 180 4.21 -0.44 -20.01
N VAL A 181 3.09 0.10 -20.53
CA VAL A 181 3.10 1.08 -21.62
C VAL A 181 3.90 2.31 -21.21
N VAL A 182 3.59 2.89 -20.05
CA VAL A 182 4.22 4.11 -19.59
C VAL A 182 5.71 3.90 -19.27
N SER A 183 6.08 2.75 -18.69
CA SER A 183 7.49 2.39 -18.47
C SER A 183 8.27 2.21 -19.78
N VAL A 184 7.66 1.61 -20.81
CA VAL A 184 8.28 1.45 -22.13
C VAL A 184 8.40 2.79 -22.86
N GLU A 185 7.40 3.66 -22.76
CA GLU A 185 7.48 5.01 -23.33
C GLU A 185 8.55 5.86 -22.63
N ALA A 186 8.66 5.80 -21.30
CA ALA A 186 9.76 6.43 -20.57
C ALA A 186 11.12 5.90 -21.04
N ALA A 187 11.25 4.57 -21.21
CA ALA A 187 12.45 3.95 -21.73
C ALA A 187 12.83 4.46 -23.13
N ARG A 188 11.85 4.56 -24.04
CA ARG A 188 12.01 5.08 -25.40
C ARG A 188 12.41 6.56 -25.42
N ALA A 189 11.92 7.35 -24.47
CA ALA A 189 12.30 8.74 -24.28
C ALA A 189 13.67 8.91 -23.59
N GLY A 190 14.38 7.83 -23.28
CA GLY A 190 15.65 7.89 -22.55
C GLY A 190 15.51 8.29 -21.09
N GLN A 191 14.31 8.18 -20.53
CA GLN A 191 13.99 8.51 -19.14
C GLN A 191 14.03 7.24 -18.28
N ALA A 192 14.52 7.37 -17.04
CA ALA A 192 14.43 6.29 -16.05
C ALA A 192 13.38 6.56 -14.96
N VAL A 193 12.50 7.52 -15.24
CA VAL A 193 11.44 8.00 -14.35
C VAL A 193 10.23 8.26 -15.24
N VAL A 194 9.06 7.86 -14.77
CA VAL A 194 7.80 8.05 -15.48
C VAL A 194 7.32 9.50 -15.33
N ASP A 195 6.57 10.05 -16.29
CA ASP A 195 5.92 11.35 -16.12
C ASP A 195 4.96 11.33 -14.92
N ILE A 196 5.06 12.33 -14.04
CA ILE A 196 4.24 12.42 -12.82
C ILE A 196 2.73 12.54 -13.11
N ALA A 197 2.34 13.05 -14.29
CA ALA A 197 0.95 13.10 -14.71
C ALA A 197 0.32 11.70 -14.74
N TRP A 198 1.08 10.67 -15.09
CA TRP A 198 0.60 9.29 -15.05
C TRP A 198 0.30 8.81 -13.64
N ASN A 199 1.15 9.15 -12.67
CA ASN A 199 0.91 8.81 -11.27
C ASN A 199 -0.37 9.47 -10.75
N ARG A 200 -0.59 10.74 -11.10
CA ARG A 200 -1.82 11.45 -10.75
C ARG A 200 -3.05 10.76 -11.36
N ASN A 201 -3.01 10.48 -12.66
CA ASN A 201 -4.11 9.79 -13.35
C ASN A 201 -4.38 8.40 -12.76
N ALA A 202 -3.34 7.63 -12.43
CA ALA A 202 -3.48 6.31 -11.82
C ALA A 202 -4.13 6.37 -10.44
N VAL A 203 -3.76 7.36 -9.62
CA VAL A 203 -4.36 7.60 -8.31
C VAL A 203 -5.83 8.02 -8.44
N ASP A 204 -6.15 8.90 -9.39
CA ASP A 204 -7.53 9.34 -9.64
C ASP A 204 -8.41 8.17 -10.10
N VAL A 205 -7.92 7.32 -11.01
CA VAL A 205 -8.60 6.09 -11.45
C VAL A 205 -8.80 5.11 -10.28
N PHE A 206 -7.79 4.93 -9.43
CA PHE A 206 -7.89 4.06 -8.27
C PHE A 206 -8.95 4.55 -7.27
N PHE A 207 -8.96 5.84 -6.93
CA PHE A 207 -9.98 6.41 -6.04
C PHE A 207 -11.37 6.35 -6.65
N CYS A 208 -11.48 6.60 -7.94
CA CYS A 208 -12.71 6.43 -8.71
C CYS A 208 -13.25 4.99 -8.58
N PHE A 209 -12.39 3.99 -8.79
CA PHE A 209 -12.75 2.58 -8.70
C PHE A 209 -13.22 2.17 -7.29
N ILE A 210 -12.50 2.58 -6.24
CA ILE A 210 -12.84 2.22 -4.85
C ILE A 210 -14.08 2.96 -4.36
N SER A 211 -14.21 4.24 -4.69
CA SER A 211 -15.27 5.08 -4.14
C SER A 211 -16.62 4.85 -4.79
N TYR A 212 -16.66 4.44 -6.07
CA TYR A 212 -17.89 4.48 -6.84
C TYR A 212 -18.49 3.15 -7.24
N GLY A 213 -17.79 2.02 -7.13
CA GLY A 213 -18.33 0.65 -7.09
C GLY A 213 -19.36 0.17 -8.13
N ASN A 214 -19.82 1.03 -9.07
CA ASN A 214 -20.73 0.76 -10.20
C ASN A 214 -21.30 2.04 -10.88
N SER A 215 -21.13 3.24 -10.34
CA SER A 215 -21.64 4.48 -10.99
C SER A 215 -20.51 5.28 -11.63
N THR A 216 -20.71 5.70 -12.87
CA THR A 216 -19.76 6.47 -13.70
C THR A 216 -19.11 7.60 -12.91
N CYS A 217 -17.78 7.64 -12.90
CA CYS A 217 -17.02 8.71 -12.27
C CYS A 217 -17.29 10.06 -12.94
N ASP A 218 -18.08 10.88 -12.26
CA ASP A 218 -18.26 12.30 -12.61
C ASP A 218 -16.99 13.07 -12.21
N TYR A 219 -16.04 13.13 -13.15
CA TYR A 219 -14.82 13.93 -13.03
C TYR A 219 -15.11 15.40 -12.62
N GLY A 220 -16.24 15.95 -13.07
CA GLY A 220 -16.67 17.31 -12.74
C GLY A 220 -17.04 17.50 -11.26
N ARG A 221 -17.28 16.43 -10.50
CA ARG A 221 -17.55 16.51 -9.05
C ARG A 221 -16.25 16.56 -8.22
N LEU A 222 -15.18 15.90 -8.66
CA LEU A 222 -13.87 15.93 -8.02
C LEU A 222 -13.20 17.30 -8.18
N GLU A 223 -13.27 17.90 -9.38
CA GLU A 223 -12.80 19.28 -9.61
C GLU A 223 -13.57 20.30 -8.76
N ARG A 224 -14.89 20.14 -8.60
CA ARG A 224 -15.70 21.00 -7.70
C ARG A 224 -15.35 20.85 -6.22
N TRP A 225 -14.87 19.67 -5.81
CA TRP A 225 -14.38 19.44 -4.45
C TRP A 225 -13.08 20.22 -4.19
N VAL A 226 -12.15 20.16 -5.15
CA VAL A 226 -10.87 20.89 -5.10
C VAL A 226 -11.07 22.40 -5.29
N ALA A 227 -12.05 22.81 -6.10
CA ALA A 227 -12.39 24.21 -6.37
C ALA A 227 -13.39 24.83 -5.38
N SER A 228 -13.72 24.15 -4.28
CA SER A 228 -14.70 24.68 -3.33
C SER A 228 -14.23 26.02 -2.72
N PRO A 229 -15.09 27.05 -2.62
CA PRO A 229 -14.66 28.39 -2.19
C PRO A 229 -14.21 28.37 -0.73
N LYS A 230 -13.19 29.19 -0.43
CA LYS A 230 -12.71 29.45 0.94
C LYS A 230 -13.88 29.55 1.93
N PRO A 231 -13.78 28.93 3.12
CA PRO A 231 -14.87 28.89 4.07
C PRO A 231 -15.34 30.30 4.42
N ARG A 232 -16.64 30.55 4.33
CA ARG A 232 -17.25 31.74 4.92
C ARG A 232 -16.86 31.79 6.39
N ARG A 233 -16.40 32.97 6.81
CA ARG A 233 -16.07 33.30 8.20
C ARG A 233 -17.29 33.02 9.07
N VAL A 234 -17.29 31.89 9.78
CA VAL A 234 -18.25 31.63 10.85
C VAL A 234 -17.68 32.31 12.08
N SER A 235 -18.29 33.43 12.46
CA SER A 235 -18.01 34.10 13.74
C SER A 235 -18.55 33.22 14.87
N THR A 236 -17.68 32.49 15.56
CA THR A 236 -18.03 31.81 16.81
C THR A 236 -17.96 32.79 17.99
N PRO A 237 -18.79 32.65 19.03
CA PRO A 237 -18.73 33.48 20.23
C PRO A 237 -17.38 33.33 20.93
N HIS A 238 -16.76 34.45 21.32
CA HIS A 238 -15.46 34.48 21.99
C HIS A 238 -15.54 34.02 23.46
N ASP A 239 -14.63 33.12 23.84
CA ASP A 239 -14.36 32.74 25.23
C ASP A 239 -13.25 33.67 25.78
N PRO A 240 -13.50 34.49 26.83
CA PRO A 240 -12.64 35.64 27.19
C PRO A 240 -11.28 35.30 27.83
N GLY A 241 -10.85 34.04 27.88
CA GLY A 241 -9.64 33.61 28.57
C GLY A 241 -8.45 33.18 27.70
N CYS A 242 -8.59 33.14 26.38
CA CYS A 242 -7.53 32.65 25.48
C CYS A 242 -6.77 33.83 24.84
N PRO A 243 -5.44 33.96 24.99
CA PRO A 243 -4.70 35.03 24.33
C PRO A 243 -4.82 34.87 22.81
N ILE A 244 -5.33 35.92 22.15
CA ILE A 244 -5.40 36.03 20.70
C ILE A 244 -4.11 36.68 20.22
N GLU A 245 -3.42 36.10 19.25
CA GLU A 245 -2.42 36.83 18.48
C GLU A 245 -2.71 36.69 16.97
N GLY A 246 -2.94 37.85 16.33
CA GLY A 246 -2.55 38.11 14.95
C GLY A 246 -3.55 37.82 13.83
N SER A 247 -4.37 38.81 13.48
CA SER A 247 -4.98 38.93 12.16
C SER A 247 -3.93 39.16 11.06
N SER A 248 -4.10 38.46 9.95
CA SER A 248 -3.26 38.44 8.74
C SER A 248 -3.00 39.81 8.09
N VAL A 249 -1.74 40.10 7.74
CA VAL A 249 -1.31 40.55 6.39
C VAL A 249 0.14 40.09 6.17
N GLY A 250 0.40 39.30 5.12
CA GLY A 250 1.76 38.94 4.67
C GLY A 250 2.16 37.49 4.93
N SER A 251 2.54 36.80 3.85
CA SER A 251 2.96 35.39 3.79
C SER A 251 4.25 35.13 4.59
N ASN A 252 4.13 34.76 5.87
CA ASN A 252 5.14 34.03 6.63
C ASN A 252 4.48 33.49 7.91
N TRP A 253 4.36 32.17 8.05
CA TRP A 253 3.90 31.54 9.28
C TRP A 253 5.06 31.50 10.29
N ARG A 254 4.98 32.25 11.39
CA ARG A 254 5.78 32.00 12.59
C ARG A 254 4.90 31.33 13.63
N PHE A 255 5.28 30.13 14.05
CA PHE A 255 4.70 29.49 15.24
C PHE A 255 5.46 29.96 16.47
N THR A 256 4.79 30.67 17.36
CA THR A 256 5.24 30.88 18.74
C THR A 256 4.57 29.84 19.63
N TRP A 257 5.36 29.15 20.45
CA TRP A 257 4.84 28.18 21.41
C TRP A 257 4.16 28.90 22.57
N PRO A 258 2.99 28.42 23.05
CA PRO A 258 2.34 29.03 24.21
C PRO A 258 3.22 28.86 25.46
N THR A 259 3.22 29.89 26.30
CA THR A 259 3.85 29.85 27.63
C THR A 259 3.12 28.86 28.55
N ALA A 260 3.84 28.40 29.57
CA ALA A 260 3.51 27.25 30.42
C ALA A 260 2.01 27.13 30.81
N GLY A 261 1.42 25.96 30.54
CA GLY A 261 0.12 25.54 31.07
C GLY A 261 -1.00 25.31 30.03
N TRP A 262 -0.78 25.65 28.75
CA TRP A 262 -1.73 25.42 27.68
C TRP A 262 -1.13 24.60 26.55
N VAL A 263 -1.85 23.56 26.11
CA VAL A 263 -1.43 22.69 25.01
C VAL A 263 -2.53 22.69 23.95
N TRP A 264 -2.12 22.85 22.70
CA TRP A 264 -2.99 22.60 21.55
C TRP A 264 -3.11 21.11 21.33
N VAL A 265 -4.30 20.55 21.59
CA VAL A 265 -4.57 19.14 21.36
C VAL A 265 -5.32 19.01 20.03
N PRO A 266 -4.76 18.32 19.02
CA PRO A 266 -5.50 18.00 17.82
C PRO A 266 -6.61 17.01 18.15
N SER A 267 -7.84 17.30 17.72
CA SER A 267 -8.96 16.39 17.83
C SER A 267 -9.66 16.27 16.49
N TRP A 268 -9.98 15.04 16.10
CA TRP A 268 -10.76 14.76 14.91
C TRP A 268 -12.23 14.75 15.29
N THR A 269 -13.02 15.61 14.63
CA THR A 269 -14.48 15.62 14.82
C THR A 269 -15.15 15.24 13.51
N PHE A 270 -16.08 14.30 13.59
CA PHE A 270 -16.90 13.86 12.47
C PHE A 270 -18.20 14.69 12.46
N SER A 271 -18.48 15.37 11.35
CA SER A 271 -19.74 16.09 11.17
C SER A 271 -20.73 15.24 10.36
N PRO A 272 -22.04 15.27 10.66
CA PRO A 272 -23.08 14.56 9.88
C PRO A 272 -23.11 14.94 8.39
N ALA A 273 -22.48 16.06 8.00
CA ALA A 273 -22.27 16.45 6.61
C ALA A 273 -21.07 15.76 5.93
N SER A 274 -20.67 14.57 6.40
CA SER A 274 -19.68 13.67 5.78
C SER A 274 -18.25 14.23 5.61
N SER A 275 -17.74 14.99 6.60
CA SER A 275 -16.34 15.43 6.59
C SER A 275 -15.66 15.25 7.94
N TRP A 276 -14.46 14.67 7.94
CA TRP A 276 -13.54 14.71 9.07
C TRP A 276 -12.89 16.10 9.14
N ARG A 277 -12.98 16.75 10.30
CA ARG A 277 -12.31 18.03 10.54
C ARG A 277 -11.30 17.88 11.66
N LEU A 278 -10.05 18.25 11.35
CA LEU A 278 -9.01 18.43 12.35
C LEU A 278 -9.25 19.78 13.04
N VAL A 279 -9.61 19.75 14.32
CA VAL A 279 -9.83 20.94 15.13
C VAL A 279 -8.78 20.94 16.23
N PHE A 280 -7.98 22.01 16.29
CA PHE A 280 -7.08 22.26 17.40
C PHE A 280 -7.90 22.89 18.52
N ARG A 281 -8.00 22.21 19.66
CA ARG A 281 -8.61 22.76 20.86
C ARG A 281 -7.50 23.12 21.84
N CYS A 282 -7.56 24.33 22.37
CA CYS A 282 -6.67 24.76 23.44
C CYS A 282 -7.15 24.11 24.75
N ARG A 283 -6.30 23.32 25.41
CA ARG A 283 -6.63 22.66 26.68
C ARG A 283 -5.61 23.07 27.74
N ARG A 284 -6.10 23.44 28.92
CA ARG A 284 -5.25 23.71 30.08
C ARG A 284 -4.82 22.37 30.68
N THR A 285 -3.52 22.09 30.70
CA THR A 285 -2.99 20.86 31.31
C THR A 285 -2.54 21.19 32.73
N ALA A 286 -3.16 20.56 33.74
CA ALA A 286 -2.62 20.55 35.09
C ALA A 286 -1.38 19.63 35.10
N THR A 287 -0.22 20.19 35.42
CA THR A 287 1.05 19.46 35.50
C THR A 287 0.97 18.41 36.61
N LEU A 288 0.91 17.12 36.25
CA LEU A 288 1.14 16.01 37.16
C LEU A 288 2.56 15.49 36.88
N THR A 289 3.50 15.86 37.73
CA THR A 289 4.87 15.33 37.69
C THR A 289 4.82 13.86 38.12
N VAL A 290 4.84 12.94 37.17
CA VAL A 290 5.09 11.52 37.44
C VAL A 290 6.57 11.26 37.16
N ILE A 291 7.35 11.15 38.24
CA ILE A 291 8.67 10.55 38.22
C ILE A 291 8.45 9.04 38.09
N SER A 292 8.74 8.45 36.93
CA SER A 292 8.78 6.99 36.78
C SER A 292 10.24 6.53 36.70
N THR A 293 10.77 6.13 37.85
CA THR A 293 11.87 5.16 37.92
C THR A 293 11.33 3.79 37.52
N TRP A 294 12.07 3.09 36.66
CA TRP A 294 11.83 1.69 36.33
C TRP A 294 12.03 0.79 37.56
N PRO A 295 11.29 -0.32 37.68
CA PRO A 295 11.95 -1.59 37.44
C PRO A 295 11.10 -2.64 36.70
N VAL A 296 11.85 -3.57 36.11
CA VAL A 296 11.44 -4.80 35.41
C VAL A 296 10.80 -5.80 36.36
N SER A 297 9.72 -6.46 35.93
CA SER A 297 9.27 -7.74 36.49
C SER A 297 8.33 -8.47 35.51
N TRP A 298 8.83 -9.51 34.87
CA TRP A 298 8.06 -10.54 34.17
C TRP A 298 7.43 -11.50 35.19
N ARG A 299 6.11 -11.69 35.16
CA ARG A 299 5.43 -12.95 35.56
C ARG A 299 3.92 -12.93 35.30
N HIS A 300 3.44 -14.06 34.76
CA HIS A 300 2.06 -14.60 34.73
C HIS A 300 1.03 -13.99 33.76
N PHE A 301 0.86 -14.67 32.62
CA PHE A 301 -0.44 -14.74 31.93
C PHE A 301 -0.67 -16.15 31.37
N CYS A 302 -1.26 -17.01 32.20
CA CYS A 302 -1.90 -18.27 31.80
C CYS A 302 -3.09 -18.49 32.73
N SER A 303 -4.31 -18.31 32.24
CA SER A 303 -5.53 -19.08 32.56
C SER A 303 -6.77 -18.26 32.20
N GLY A 304 -7.76 -18.92 31.58
CA GLY A 304 -9.12 -18.38 31.49
C GLY A 304 -9.74 -18.38 30.10
N TRP A 305 -9.97 -19.56 29.52
CA TRP A 305 -11.05 -19.74 28.53
C TRP A 305 -11.95 -20.88 29.03
N SER A 306 -13.12 -20.49 29.53
CA SER A 306 -14.26 -21.38 29.78
C SER A 306 -15.47 -20.85 29.02
N ARG A 307 -15.94 -21.68 28.08
CA ARG A 307 -17.30 -21.82 27.50
C ARG A 307 -18.26 -20.62 27.62
N VAL A 308 -18.66 -20.12 26.45
CA VAL A 308 -20.08 -19.92 26.06
C VAL A 308 -20.22 -20.40 24.63
#